data_AF-A0A2V6HVB5-F1
#
_entry.id   AF-A0A2V6HVB5-F1
#
_cell.length_a   1.000
_cell.length_b   1.000
_cell.length_c   1.000
_cell.angle_alpha   90.00
_cell.angle_beta   90.00
_cell.angle_gamma   90.00
#
_symmetry.space_group_name_H-M   'P 1'
#
loop_
_entity.id
_entity.type
_entity.pdbx_description
1 polymer ?
#
loop_
_entity_poly.entity_id
_entity_poly.type
_entity_poly.pdbx_seq_one_letter_code
_entity_poly.pdbx_strand_id
1 'polypeptide(L)'
;MKSLRLFLLVSFVAVVAMPSDACDLCGCYTPQLEAMSGMESQSSKSWWNGFYGAVGEQFTRFATVQIDGREVANPTGQYENSSITQLVAGYIIN
;
A
#
# COMPACT_ATOMS: atom_id res chain seq x y z
N MET A 1 16.49 -23.91 -17.48
CA MET A 1 15.15 -23.40 -17.05
C MET A 1 14.93 -23.42 -15.54
N LYS A 2 15.38 -24.46 -14.79
CA LYS A 2 15.22 -24.51 -13.32
C LYS A 2 16.03 -23.44 -12.57
N SER A 3 17.26 -23.17 -13.03
CA SER A 3 18.13 -22.13 -12.49
C SER A 3 17.59 -20.71 -12.68
N LEU A 4 17.02 -20.39 -13.84
CA LEU A 4 16.41 -19.08 -14.11
C LEU A 4 15.18 -18.81 -13.23
N ARG A 5 14.36 -19.84 -12.99
CA ARG A 5 13.21 -19.74 -12.08
C ARG A 5 13.64 -19.55 -10.63
N LEU A 6 14.70 -20.23 -10.19
CA LEU A 6 15.26 -20.06 -8.87
C LEU A 6 15.81 -18.64 -8.68
N PHE A 7 16.51 -18.11 -9.68
CA PHE A 7 17.02 -16.73 -9.67
C PHE A 7 15.90 -15.68 -9.57
N LEU A 8 14.79 -15.85 -10.33
CA LEU A 8 13.63 -14.96 -10.27
C LEU A 8 12.91 -15.01 -8.92
N LEU A 9 12.78 -16.20 -8.32
CA LEU A 9 12.17 -16.34 -7.00
C LEU A 9 13.03 -15.71 -5.90
N VAL A 10 14.35 -15.90 -5.95
CA VAL A 10 15.28 -15.31 -4.99
C VAL A 10 15.33 -13.79 -5.12
N SER A 11 15.25 -13.23 -6.34
CA SER A 11 15.19 -11.77 -6.51
C SER A 11 13.89 -11.17 -5.96
N PHE A 12 12.77 -11.87 -6.07
CA PHE A 12 11.48 -11.38 -5.57
C PHE A 12 11.44 -11.31 -4.03
N VAL A 13 12.04 -12.29 -3.34
CA VAL A 13 12.10 -12.33 -1.87
C VAL A 13 13.05 -11.27 -1.30
N ALA A 14 14.13 -10.93 -2.01
CA ALA A 14 15.12 -9.96 -1.53
C ALA A 14 14.60 -8.51 -1.47
N VAL A 15 13.57 -8.16 -2.24
CA VAL A 15 12.98 -6.80 -2.24
C VAL A 15 12.11 -6.55 -1.00
N VAL A 16 11.61 -7.60 -0.35
CA VAL A 16 10.63 -7.49 0.76
C VAL A 16 11.29 -7.27 2.13
N ALA A 17 12.62 -7.38 2.22
CA ALA A 17 13.36 -7.39 3.48
C ALA A 17 14.15 -6.09 3.76
N MET A 18 13.69 -4.95 3.23
CA MET A 18 14.24 -3.66 3.63
C MET A 18 13.67 -3.31 5.01
N PRO A 19 14.50 -2.95 6.01
CA PRO A 19 14.01 -2.52 7.30
C PRO A 19 13.18 -1.25 7.13
N SER A 20 11.88 -1.36 7.39
CA SER A 20 10.96 -0.24 7.42
C SER A 20 11.16 0.52 8.72
N ASP A 21 12.10 1.46 8.75
CA ASP A 21 12.11 2.49 9.78
C ASP A 21 10.83 3.33 9.58
N ALA A 22 9.82 3.06 10.41
CA ALA A 22 8.52 3.74 10.43
C ALA A 22 7.75 3.80 9.10
N CYS A 23 7.61 2.68 8.37
CA CYS A 23 6.68 2.67 7.24
C CYS A 23 5.23 2.80 7.76
N ASP A 24 4.57 3.88 7.35
CA ASP A 24 3.13 4.08 7.42
C ASP A 24 2.40 3.13 6.43
N LEU A 25 2.78 1.85 6.47
CA LEU A 25 2.27 0.78 5.59
C LEU A 25 0.88 0.30 6.02
N CYS A 26 0.22 1.03 6.94
CA CYS A 26 -1.13 0.73 7.41
C CYS A 26 -2.21 1.09 6.38
N GLY A 27 -1.82 1.52 5.17
CA GLY A 27 -2.73 1.99 4.13
C GLY A 27 -2.66 1.23 2.82
N CYS A 28 -2.42 -0.09 2.78
CA CYS A 28 -2.74 -0.89 1.57
C CYS A 28 -4.26 -1.02 1.36
N TYR A 29 -5.02 0.01 1.74
CA TYR A 29 -6.43 0.15 1.47
C TYR A 29 -6.52 0.74 0.06
N THR A 30 -7.12 -0.02 -0.84
CA THR A 30 -7.36 0.40 -2.22
C THR A 30 -8.84 0.72 -2.35
N PRO A 31 -9.30 1.87 -1.79
CA PRO A 31 -10.72 2.22 -1.76
C PRO A 31 -11.34 2.22 -3.14
N GLN A 32 -10.55 2.40 -4.20
CA GLN A 32 -11.01 2.34 -5.58
C GLN A 32 -11.65 0.97 -5.94
N LEU A 33 -11.20 -0.14 -5.33
CA LEU A 33 -11.82 -1.45 -5.55
C LEU A 33 -13.19 -1.58 -4.86
N GLU A 34 -13.40 -0.91 -3.73
CA GLU A 34 -14.64 -1.02 -2.96
C GLU A 34 -15.63 0.12 -3.26
N ALA A 35 -15.14 1.30 -3.64
CA ALA A 35 -15.92 2.53 -3.79
C ALA A 35 -16.34 2.84 -5.24
N MET A 36 -15.75 2.18 -6.25
CA MET A 36 -16.13 2.40 -7.65
C MET A 36 -17.16 1.37 -8.11
N SER A 37 -18.44 1.74 -8.08
CA SER A 37 -19.52 0.99 -8.71
C SER A 37 -19.26 0.90 -10.22
N GLY A 38 -18.86 -0.28 -10.71
CA GLY A 38 -18.47 -0.52 -12.11
C GLY A 38 -17.18 -1.31 -12.28
N MET A 39 -16.40 -1.50 -11.20
CA MET A 39 -15.32 -2.49 -11.12
C MET A 39 -15.80 -3.89 -10.72
N GLU A 40 -17.11 -4.09 -10.59
CA GLU A 40 -17.66 -5.43 -10.41
C GLU A 40 -17.29 -6.28 -11.64
N SER A 41 -16.78 -7.48 -11.37
CA SER A 41 -16.35 -8.44 -12.39
C SER A 41 -17.46 -8.61 -13.42
N GLN A 42 -17.35 -7.93 -14.56
CA GLN A 42 -18.23 -8.18 -15.69
C GLN A 42 -17.97 -9.64 -16.08
N SER A 43 -19.00 -10.47 -15.90
CA SER A 43 -19.07 -11.90 -16.27
C SER A 43 -18.87 -12.09 -17.78
N SER A 44 -17.67 -11.76 -18.25
CA SER A 44 -17.18 -11.96 -19.59
C SER A 44 -15.97 -12.87 -19.45
N LYS A 45 -15.95 -13.94 -20.26
CA LYS A 45 -14.94 -15.00 -20.28
C LYS A 45 -13.53 -14.52 -20.69
N SER A 46 -13.30 -13.21 -20.80
CA SER A 46 -12.00 -12.65 -21.15
C SER A 46 -11.10 -12.65 -19.92
N TRP A 47 -9.98 -13.39 -19.99
CA TRP A 47 -8.96 -13.44 -18.94
C TRP A 47 -8.52 -12.04 -18.50
N TRP A 48 -8.49 -11.06 -19.41
CA TRP A 48 -8.08 -9.68 -19.14
C TRP A 48 -8.97 -8.94 -18.13
N ASN A 49 -10.22 -9.35 -17.98
CA ASN A 49 -11.17 -8.66 -17.10
C ASN A 49 -10.91 -8.92 -15.60
N GLY A 50 -10.03 -9.86 -15.27
CA GLY A 50 -9.60 -10.07 -13.89
C GLY A 50 -8.50 -9.10 -13.45
N PHE A 51 -7.77 -8.47 -14.38
CA PHE A 51 -6.70 -7.54 -14.01
C PHE A 51 -7.26 -6.21 -13.50
N TYR A 52 -6.65 -5.71 -12.43
CA TYR A 52 -6.89 -4.35 -11.95
C TYR A 52 -5.57 -3.68 -11.57
N GLY A 53 -5.59 -2.35 -11.57
CA GLY A 53 -4.51 -1.54 -11.05
C GLY A 53 -5.05 -0.32 -10.33
N ALA A 54 -4.31 0.18 -9.35
CA ALA A 54 -4.67 1.38 -8.58
C ALA A 54 -3.42 2.20 -8.23
N VAL A 55 -3.63 3.49 -8.04
CA VAL A 55 -2.62 4.41 -7.51
C VAL A 55 -3.23 5.09 -6.30
N GLY A 56 -2.51 5.05 -5.17
CA GLY A 56 -2.92 5.69 -3.91
C GLY A 56 -1.85 6.66 -3.44
N GLU A 57 -2.28 7.78 -2.86
CA GLU A 57 -1.38 8.69 -2.15
C GLU A 57 -1.87 8.85 -0.71
N GLN A 58 -0.93 8.82 0.23
CA GLN A 58 -1.17 9.09 1.64
C GLN A 58 -0.19 10.16 2.10
N PHE A 59 -0.70 11.19 2.77
CA PHE A 59 0.10 12.24 3.40
C PHE A 59 -0.14 12.19 4.91
N THR A 60 0.91 11.97 5.68
CA THR A 60 0.85 11.88 7.13
C THR A 60 1.70 12.98 7.75
N ARG A 61 1.07 13.80 8.59
CA ARG A 61 1.75 14.88 9.31
C ARG A 61 1.42 14.82 10.79
N PHE A 62 2.44 14.69 11.61
CA PHE A 62 2.33 14.91 13.05
C PHE A 62 2.49 16.40 13.34
N ALA A 63 1.39 17.05 13.75
CA ALA A 63 1.38 18.48 14.05
C ALA A 63 1.63 18.78 15.53
N THR A 64 0.91 18.10 16.44
CA THR A 64 0.84 18.46 17.85
C THR A 64 0.62 17.21 18.71
N VAL A 65 1.31 17.12 19.86
CA VAL A 65 1.04 16.09 20.88
C VAL A 65 -0.26 16.44 21.59
N GLN A 66 -1.21 15.50 21.62
CA GLN A 66 -2.46 15.67 22.37
C GLN A 66 -2.65 14.54 23.39
N ILE A 67 -3.10 14.89 24.59
CA ILE A 67 -3.54 13.95 25.63
C ILE A 67 -4.97 14.34 26.01
N ASP A 68 -5.89 13.37 25.93
CA ASP A 68 -7.33 13.59 26.18
C ASP A 68 -7.92 14.74 25.34
N GLY A 69 -7.46 14.87 24.09
CA GLY A 69 -7.88 15.93 23.17
C GLY A 69 -7.34 17.33 23.49
N ARG A 70 -6.39 17.45 24.42
CA ARG A 70 -5.73 18.72 24.78
C ARG A 70 -4.30 18.71 24.29
N GLU A 71 -3.91 19.79 23.63
CA GLU A 71 -2.52 20.04 23.25
C GLU A 71 -1.61 20.11 24.49
N VAL A 72 -0.48 19.41 24.41
CA VAL A 72 0.59 19.43 25.43
C VAL A 72 1.94 19.71 24.77
N ALA A 73 2.92 20.11 25.58
CA ALA A 73 4.28 20.29 25.11
C ALA A 73 4.84 19.00 24.51
N ASN A 74 5.74 19.13 23.53
CA ASN A 74 6.44 18.04 22.90
C ASN A 74 7.92 18.00 23.34
N PRO A 75 8.22 17.58 24.59
CA PRO A 75 9.57 17.64 25.14
C PRO A 75 10.55 16.68 24.45
N THR A 76 10.03 15.65 23.81
CA THR A 76 10.80 14.66 23.05
C THR A 76 11.09 15.09 21.62
N GLY A 77 10.50 16.20 21.14
CA GLY A 77 10.68 16.68 19.77
C GLY A 77 10.13 15.72 18.72
N GLN A 78 9.02 15.02 19.00
CA GLN A 78 8.34 14.15 18.03
C GLN A 78 7.92 14.95 16.79
N TYR A 79 8.24 14.45 15.61
CA TYR A 79 7.81 15.03 14.34
C TYR A 79 7.60 13.90 13.34
N GLU A 80 6.65 14.08 12.43
CA GLU A 80 6.42 13.17 11.32
C GLU A 80 5.91 14.01 10.16
N ASN A 81 6.54 13.85 9.00
CA ASN A 81 6.08 14.42 7.75
C ASN A 81 6.42 13.43 6.64
N SER A 82 5.43 12.64 6.26
CA SER A 82 5.58 11.54 5.33
C SER A 82 4.56 11.65 4.20
N SER A 83 4.99 11.18 3.03
CA SER A 83 4.16 11.03 1.85
C SER A 83 4.46 9.68 1.23
N ILE A 84 3.43 8.88 1.00
CA ILE A 84 3.54 7.56 0.40
C ILE A 84 2.73 7.55 -0.89
N THR A 85 3.39 7.24 -2.01
CA THR A 85 2.74 6.90 -3.27
C THR A 85 2.76 5.37 -3.43
N GLN A 86 1.60 4.78 -3.61
CA GLN A 86 1.41 3.34 -3.78
C GLN A 86 0.94 3.05 -5.20
N LEU A 87 1.61 2.10 -5.84
CA LEU A 87 1.19 1.52 -7.12
C LEU A 87 0.75 0.09 -6.85
N VAL A 88 -0.49 -0.24 -7.21
CA VAL A 88 -1.08 -1.56 -7.00
C VAL A 88 -1.45 -2.14 -8.34
N ALA A 89 -1.15 -3.43 -8.52
CA ALA A 89 -1.64 -4.24 -9.64
C ALA A 89 -2.06 -5.61 -9.09
N GLY A 90 -3.16 -6.15 -9.59
CA GLY A 90 -3.68 -7.42 -9.11
C GLY A 90 -4.56 -8.12 -10.14
N TYR A 91 -4.97 -9.33 -9.78
CA TYR A 91 -5.86 -10.17 -10.58
C TYR A 91 -6.93 -10.78 -9.68
N ILE A 92 -8.21 -10.64 -10.08
CA ILE A 92 -9.35 -11.22 -9.37
C ILE A 92 -9.52 -12.67 -9.82
N ILE A 93 -9.46 -13.61 -8.88
CA ILE A 93 -9.74 -15.03 -9.09
C ILE A 93 -11.11 -15.32 -8.46
N ASN A 94 -12.08 -15.77 -9.26
CA ASN A 94 -13.36 -16.31 -8.79
C ASN A 94 -13.25 -17.80 -8.47
#